data_AF-A0A7C3E7F6-F1
#
_entry.id   AF-A0A7C3E7F6-F1
#
_cell.length_a   1.000
_cell.length_b   1.000
_cell.length_c   1.000
_cell.angle_alpha   90.00
_cell.angle_beta   90.00
_cell.angle_gamma   90.00
#
_symmetry.space_group_name_H-M   'P 1'
#
loop_
_entity.id
_entity.type
_entity.pdbx_description
1 polymer ?
#
loop_
_entity_poly.entity_id
_entity_poly.type
_entity_poly.pdbx_seq_one_letter_code
_entity_poly.pdbx_strand_id
1 'polypeptide(L)'
;MSLLLGSVIIGLASAPIAVLKKPRFFWGSAAFDPISFFWVIAFFLFGPLGALISSAIGALAILLFSKEPTPGLGAMLKFIGTLTVWATLYATAVAFSGSDISAVMYFKNVENYAPAVLLAACVRCLVEIPACYYAIPYFLSRSTGAKTNSLMMIEKFGGMYRYIIIMVALNFWLTFLDALIPWLAIFPTGIYKFAYW
;
A
#
# COMPACT_ATOMS: atom_id res chain seq x y z
N MET A 1 -4.54 -21.68 -13.69
CA MET A 1 -3.63 -21.56 -12.54
C MET A 1 -4.50 -21.45 -11.30
N SER A 2 -4.22 -22.15 -10.19
CA SER A 2 -5.06 -22.02 -8.99
C SER A 2 -4.86 -20.63 -8.37
N LEU A 3 -5.92 -20.07 -7.76
CA LEU A 3 -5.90 -18.78 -7.04
C LEU A 3 -4.70 -18.69 -6.08
N LEU A 4 -4.44 -19.78 -5.36
CA LEU A 4 -3.34 -19.89 -4.40
C LEU A 4 -1.98 -19.76 -5.10
N LEU A 5 -1.72 -20.55 -6.14
CA LEU A 5 -0.43 -20.53 -6.84
C LEU A 5 -0.16 -19.17 -7.49
N GLY A 6 -1.18 -18.58 -8.13
CA GLY A 6 -1.07 -17.25 -8.73
C GLY A 6 -0.76 -16.16 -7.70
N SER A 7 -1.47 -16.16 -6.58
CA SER A 7 -1.27 -15.17 -5.50
C SER A 7 0.10 -15.27 -4.86
N VAL A 8 0.62 -16.50 -4.68
CA VAL A 8 1.96 -16.76 -4.17
C VAL A 8 3.03 -16.24 -5.12
N ILE A 9 2.91 -16.54 -6.42
CA ILE A 9 3.87 -16.10 -7.44
C ILE A 9 3.93 -14.57 -7.50
N ILE A 10 2.79 -13.89 -7.51
CA ILE A 10 2.73 -12.42 -7.52
C ILE A 10 3.31 -11.83 -6.22
N GLY A 11 3.02 -12.43 -5.06
CA GLY A 11 3.62 -12.02 -3.79
C GLY A 11 5.15 -12.13 -3.81
N LEU A 12 5.69 -13.26 -4.28
CA LEU A 12 7.13 -13.49 -4.39
C LEU A 12 7.80 -12.57 -5.41
N ALA A 13 7.10 -12.17 -6.47
CA ALA A 13 7.61 -11.22 -7.45
C ALA A 13 7.95 -9.84 -6.84
N SER A 14 7.42 -9.52 -5.66
CA SER A 14 7.78 -8.30 -4.94
C SER A 14 9.10 -8.39 -4.15
N ALA A 15 9.64 -9.61 -3.92
CA ALA A 15 10.85 -9.81 -3.10
C ALA A 15 12.11 -9.12 -3.65
N PRO A 16 12.40 -9.13 -4.98
CA PRO A 16 13.54 -8.37 -5.52
C PRO A 16 13.45 -6.87 -5.26
N ILE A 17 12.23 -6.31 -5.14
CA ILE A 17 12.04 -4.89 -4.85
C ILE A 17 12.36 -4.57 -3.38
N ALA A 18 12.20 -5.53 -2.47
CA ALA A 18 12.51 -5.35 -1.05
C ALA A 18 13.99 -5.05 -0.78
N VAL A 19 14.90 -5.53 -1.65
CA VAL A 19 16.35 -5.31 -1.50
C VAL A 19 16.84 -4.03 -2.20
N LEU A 20 16.02 -3.38 -3.02
CA LEU A 20 16.43 -2.18 -3.75
C LEU A 20 16.54 -0.97 -2.83
N LYS A 21 17.55 -0.13 -3.08
CA LYS A 21 17.69 1.17 -2.41
C LYS A 21 16.63 2.13 -2.97
N LYS A 22 15.70 2.54 -2.11
CA LYS A 22 14.58 3.44 -2.47
C LYS A 22 14.90 4.88 -2.06
N PRO A 23 14.44 5.90 -2.81
CA PRO A 23 14.49 7.28 -2.35
C PRO A 23 13.63 7.45 -1.11
N ARG A 24 14.19 8.07 -0.06
CA ARG A 24 13.55 8.20 1.25
C ARG A 24 13.58 9.63 1.75
N PHE A 25 12.55 9.97 2.50
CA PHE A 25 12.53 11.18 3.31
C PHE A 25 13.37 11.01 4.58
N PHE A 26 13.67 12.13 5.24
CA PHE A 26 14.52 12.12 6.45
C PHE A 26 13.93 11.28 7.60
N TRP A 27 12.61 11.05 7.62
CA TRP A 27 11.92 10.22 8.61
C TRP A 27 11.81 8.74 8.24
N GLY A 28 12.49 8.32 7.17
CA GLY A 28 12.61 6.91 6.79
C GLY A 28 11.56 6.41 5.79
N SER A 29 10.45 7.13 5.60
CA SER A 29 9.44 6.72 4.61
C SER A 29 9.98 6.80 3.18
N ALA A 30 9.66 5.80 2.35
CA ALA A 30 10.01 5.79 0.95
C ALA A 30 9.08 6.72 0.15
N ALA A 31 9.65 7.56 -0.71
CA ALA A 31 8.88 8.42 -1.61
C ALA A 31 8.20 7.62 -2.74
N PHE A 32 8.75 6.46 -3.05
CA PHE A 32 8.26 5.54 -4.06
C PHE A 32 8.60 4.10 -3.65
N ASP A 33 7.59 3.22 -3.63
CA ASP A 33 7.77 1.82 -3.27
C ASP A 33 6.80 0.90 -4.05
N PRO A 34 7.26 0.24 -5.13
CA PRO A 34 6.39 -0.50 -6.04
C PRO A 34 6.00 -1.89 -5.53
N ILE A 35 6.38 -2.29 -4.30
CA ILE A 35 6.03 -3.59 -3.72
C ILE A 35 4.51 -3.83 -3.69
N SER A 36 3.76 -2.80 -3.32
CA SER A 36 2.29 -2.80 -3.24
C SER A 36 1.61 -2.97 -4.58
N PHE A 37 2.28 -2.66 -5.70
CA PHE A 37 1.68 -2.76 -7.03
C PHE A 37 1.30 -4.21 -7.32
N PHE A 38 2.15 -5.15 -6.94
CA PHE A 38 1.89 -6.59 -7.06
C PHE A 38 0.67 -7.02 -6.24
N TRP A 39 0.48 -6.45 -5.06
CA TRP A 39 -0.62 -6.83 -4.17
C TRP A 39 -1.98 -6.34 -4.69
N VAL A 40 -2.00 -5.13 -5.26
CA VAL A 40 -3.21 -4.57 -5.90
C VAL A 40 -3.46 -5.24 -7.26
N ILE A 41 -2.43 -5.65 -7.99
CA ILE A 41 -2.59 -6.52 -9.17
C ILE A 41 -3.22 -7.86 -8.76
N ALA A 42 -2.73 -8.48 -7.68
CA ALA A 42 -3.32 -9.70 -7.14
C ALA A 42 -4.77 -9.50 -6.72
N PHE A 43 -5.14 -8.33 -6.17
CA PHE A 43 -6.52 -7.96 -5.94
C PHE A 43 -7.36 -8.00 -7.23
N PHE A 44 -6.92 -7.34 -8.29
CA PHE A 44 -7.69 -7.34 -9.55
C PHE A 44 -7.81 -8.72 -10.18
N LEU A 45 -6.81 -9.59 -10.06
CA LEU A 45 -6.80 -10.91 -10.70
C LEU A 45 -7.42 -12.03 -9.86
N PHE A 46 -7.27 -11.98 -8.54
CA PHE A 46 -7.57 -13.10 -7.65
C PHE A 46 -8.44 -12.71 -6.44
N GLY A 47 -8.81 -11.44 -6.35
CA GLY A 47 -9.75 -10.94 -5.36
C GLY A 47 -9.13 -10.62 -4.01
N PRO A 48 -9.96 -10.27 -3.02
CA PRO A 48 -9.48 -9.85 -1.71
C PRO A 48 -8.64 -10.95 -1.04
N LEU A 49 -8.99 -12.23 -1.23
CA LEU A 49 -8.20 -13.34 -0.70
C LEU A 49 -6.82 -13.44 -1.38
N GLY A 50 -6.76 -13.30 -2.70
CA GLY A 50 -5.49 -13.33 -3.42
C GLY A 50 -4.60 -12.13 -3.09
N ALA A 51 -5.20 -10.94 -2.94
CA ALA A 51 -4.52 -9.74 -2.44
C ALA A 51 -3.95 -9.94 -1.03
N LEU A 52 -4.72 -10.55 -0.13
CA LEU A 52 -4.29 -10.84 1.24
C LEU A 52 -3.10 -11.80 1.28
N ILE A 53 -3.17 -12.90 0.51
CA ILE A 53 -2.07 -13.87 0.42
C ILE A 53 -0.83 -13.21 -0.19
N SER A 54 -1.00 -12.49 -1.31
CA SER A 54 0.09 -11.80 -1.98
C SER A 54 0.75 -10.74 -1.09
N SER A 55 -0.05 -9.96 -0.36
CA SER A 55 0.45 -8.92 0.54
C SER A 55 1.12 -9.48 1.79
N ALA A 56 0.61 -10.58 2.36
CA ALA A 56 1.27 -11.27 3.47
C ALA A 56 2.65 -11.80 3.06
N ILE A 57 2.74 -12.46 1.90
CA ILE A 57 4.02 -12.96 1.36
C ILE A 57 4.97 -11.81 1.04
N GLY A 58 4.48 -10.73 0.42
CA GLY A 58 5.30 -9.55 0.14
C GLY A 58 5.79 -8.86 1.42
N ALA A 59 4.96 -8.77 2.46
CA ALA A 59 5.34 -8.22 3.75
C ALA A 59 6.40 -9.09 4.44
N LEU A 60 6.28 -10.42 4.36
CA LEU A 60 7.31 -11.35 4.81
C LEU A 60 8.62 -11.16 4.02
N ALA A 61 8.54 -10.93 2.71
CA ALA A 61 9.72 -10.63 1.91
C ALA A 61 10.39 -9.31 2.36
N ILE A 62 9.63 -8.26 2.68
CA ILE A 62 10.19 -7.03 3.28
C ILE A 62 10.86 -7.35 4.62
N LEU A 63 10.18 -8.09 5.49
CA LEU A 63 10.69 -8.43 6.82
C LEU A 63 12.03 -9.19 6.75
N LEU A 64 12.15 -10.13 5.82
CA LEU A 64 13.31 -11.02 5.71
C LEU A 64 14.46 -10.44 4.89
N PHE A 65 14.18 -9.61 3.88
CA PHE A 65 15.19 -9.15 2.93
C PHE A 65 15.50 -7.65 2.99
N SER A 66 14.68 -6.85 3.68
CA SER A 66 14.97 -5.42 3.84
C SER A 66 16.20 -5.21 4.72
N LYS A 67 17.08 -4.31 4.29
CA LYS A 67 18.29 -3.90 5.03
C LYS A 67 18.03 -2.69 5.94
N GLU A 68 16.77 -2.39 6.23
CA GLU A 68 16.39 -1.26 7.07
C GLU A 68 16.68 -1.52 8.56
N PRO A 69 16.84 -0.45 9.38
CA PRO A 69 17.03 -0.59 10.82
C PRO A 69 15.88 -1.30 11.54
N THR A 70 14.65 -1.16 11.01
CA THR A 70 13.44 -1.78 11.57
C THR A 70 12.58 -2.37 10.45
N PRO A 71 13.01 -3.49 9.84
CA PRO A 71 12.36 -4.04 8.66
C PRO A 71 10.92 -4.49 8.95
N GLY A 72 10.65 -4.99 10.17
CA GLY A 72 9.31 -5.35 10.60
C GLY A 72 8.34 -4.19 10.70
N LEU A 73 8.79 -3.00 11.14
CA LEU A 73 7.94 -1.81 11.17
C LEU A 73 7.58 -1.38 9.74
N GLY A 74 8.56 -1.36 8.84
CA GLY A 74 8.34 -1.03 7.43
C GLY A 74 7.39 -2.02 6.75
N ALA A 75 7.57 -3.33 6.98
CA ALA A 75 6.69 -4.37 6.48
C ALA A 75 5.24 -4.19 6.98
N MET A 76 5.07 -3.93 8.28
CA MET A 76 3.74 -3.76 8.90
C MET A 76 3.02 -2.53 8.35
N LEU A 77 3.68 -1.37 8.29
CA LEU A 77 3.08 -0.16 7.72
C LEU A 77 2.75 -0.33 6.24
N LYS A 78 3.65 -0.93 5.45
CA LYS A 78 3.37 -1.18 4.04
C LYS A 78 2.17 -2.11 3.87
N PHE A 79 2.07 -3.17 4.67
CA PHE A 79 0.95 -4.10 4.68
C PHE A 79 -0.36 -3.39 5.02
N ILE A 80 -0.42 -2.67 6.14
CA ILE A 80 -1.63 -1.95 6.59
C ILE A 80 -2.03 -0.87 5.57
N GLY A 81 -1.09 -0.06 5.13
CA GLY A 81 -1.34 1.01 4.16
C GLY A 81 -1.84 0.48 2.82
N THR A 82 -1.39 -0.69 2.37
CA THR A 82 -1.88 -1.28 1.11
C THR A 82 -3.18 -2.06 1.30
N LEU A 83 -3.35 -2.72 2.46
CA LEU A 83 -4.60 -3.36 2.88
C LEU A 83 -5.76 -2.37 2.85
N THR A 84 -5.58 -1.17 3.43
CA THR A 84 -6.62 -0.13 3.39
C THR A 84 -7.00 0.26 1.97
N VAL A 85 -6.05 0.25 1.02
CA VAL A 85 -6.33 0.59 -0.38
C VAL A 85 -7.22 -0.47 -1.03
N TRP A 86 -6.73 -1.71 -1.16
CA TRP A 86 -7.50 -2.73 -1.88
C TRP A 86 -8.77 -3.16 -1.12
N ALA A 87 -8.80 -3.08 0.21
CA ALA A 87 -10.02 -3.36 0.97
C ALA A 87 -11.09 -2.29 0.74
N THR A 88 -10.69 -1.02 0.63
CA THR A 88 -11.64 0.07 0.30
C THR A 88 -12.15 -0.06 -1.14
N LEU A 89 -11.27 -0.43 -2.07
CA LEU A 89 -11.69 -0.75 -3.44
C LEU A 89 -12.70 -1.91 -3.44
N TYR A 90 -12.40 -3.02 -2.77
CA TYR A 90 -13.33 -4.14 -2.66
C TYR A 90 -14.69 -3.72 -2.08
N ALA A 91 -14.69 -3.01 -0.96
CA ALA A 91 -15.92 -2.54 -0.32
C ALA A 91 -16.74 -1.61 -1.24
N THR A 92 -16.07 -0.72 -1.98
CA THR A 92 -16.73 0.16 -2.95
C THR A 92 -17.33 -0.64 -4.10
N ALA A 93 -16.60 -1.64 -4.62
CA ALA A 93 -17.11 -2.48 -5.69
C ALA A 93 -18.34 -3.27 -5.26
N VAL A 94 -18.32 -3.89 -4.08
CA VAL A 94 -19.46 -4.64 -3.55
C VAL A 94 -20.67 -3.71 -3.35
N ALA A 95 -20.46 -2.50 -2.83
CA ALA A 95 -21.53 -1.55 -2.57
C ALA A 95 -22.23 -1.05 -3.85
N PHE A 96 -21.52 -0.89 -4.97
CA PHE A 96 -22.04 -0.26 -6.19
C PHE A 96 -22.26 -1.20 -7.38
N SER A 97 -21.59 -2.36 -7.44
CA SER A 97 -21.72 -3.31 -8.56
C SER A 97 -22.72 -4.44 -8.31
N GLY A 98 -23.16 -4.65 -7.06
CA GLY A 98 -24.18 -5.64 -6.70
C GLY A 98 -23.74 -7.11 -6.75
N SER A 99 -22.51 -7.44 -7.17
CA SER A 99 -21.94 -8.80 -7.12
C SER A 99 -20.41 -8.81 -7.27
N ASP A 100 -19.73 -9.86 -6.78
CA ASP A 100 -18.27 -10.00 -6.85
C ASP A 100 -17.73 -10.05 -8.28
N ILE A 101 -18.38 -10.81 -9.18
CA ILE A 101 -17.97 -10.94 -10.60
C ILE A 101 -18.05 -9.59 -11.34
N SER A 102 -18.94 -8.70 -10.89
CA SER A 102 -19.09 -7.36 -11.45
C SER A 102 -18.05 -6.37 -10.90
N ALA A 103 -17.33 -6.71 -9.82
CA ALA A 103 -16.42 -5.81 -9.13
C ALA A 103 -15.18 -5.44 -9.95
N VAL A 104 -14.56 -6.40 -10.63
CA VAL A 104 -13.40 -6.13 -11.49
C VAL A 104 -13.81 -5.28 -12.69
N MET A 105 -14.95 -5.60 -13.30
CA MET A 105 -15.48 -4.86 -14.45
C MET A 105 -15.94 -3.45 -14.09
N TYR A 106 -16.45 -3.25 -12.86
CA TYR A 106 -16.83 -1.94 -12.34
C TYR A 106 -15.67 -0.94 -12.41
N PHE A 107 -14.45 -1.40 -12.09
CA PHE A 107 -13.25 -0.56 -12.11
C PHE A 107 -12.60 -0.37 -13.47
N LYS A 108 -13.13 -1.00 -14.53
CA LYS A 108 -12.66 -0.73 -15.89
C LYS A 108 -12.89 0.73 -16.31
N ASN A 109 -13.96 1.34 -15.81
CA ASN A 109 -14.29 2.74 -16.10
C ASN A 109 -13.60 3.66 -15.09
N VAL A 110 -12.86 4.65 -15.58
CA VAL A 110 -12.13 5.60 -14.72
C VAL A 110 -13.07 6.41 -13.82
N GLU A 111 -14.29 6.67 -14.28
CA GLU A 111 -15.33 7.39 -13.53
C GLU A 111 -15.76 6.66 -12.26
N ASN A 112 -15.70 5.32 -12.26
CA ASN A 112 -15.97 4.49 -11.09
C ASN A 112 -14.72 4.30 -10.23
N TYR A 113 -13.56 4.21 -10.89
CA TYR A 113 -12.29 3.92 -10.23
C TYR A 113 -11.72 5.12 -9.48
N ALA A 114 -11.72 6.31 -10.08
CA ALA A 114 -11.11 7.50 -9.49
C ALA A 114 -11.76 7.90 -8.15
N PRO A 115 -13.10 7.93 -7.99
CA PRO A 115 -13.73 8.18 -6.69
C PRO A 115 -13.41 7.10 -5.65
N ALA A 116 -13.32 5.83 -6.06
CA ALA A 116 -12.97 4.74 -5.15
C ALA A 116 -11.52 4.87 -4.64
N VAL A 117 -10.59 5.28 -5.51
CA VAL A 117 -9.19 5.57 -5.14
C VAL A 117 -9.09 6.78 -4.21
N LEU A 118 -9.89 7.82 -4.45
CA LEU A 118 -9.96 8.98 -3.56
C LEU A 118 -10.46 8.58 -2.17
N LEU A 119 -11.51 7.75 -2.10
CA LEU A 119 -12.01 7.22 -0.84
C LEU A 119 -10.95 6.35 -0.14
N ALA A 120 -10.25 5.49 -0.88
CA ALA A 120 -9.15 4.69 -0.37
C ALA A 120 -8.01 5.55 0.21
N ALA A 121 -7.69 6.69 -0.42
CA ALA A 121 -6.69 7.62 0.08
C ALA A 121 -7.12 8.26 1.41
N CYS A 122 -8.41 8.63 1.54
CA CYS A 122 -8.97 9.13 2.79
C CYS A 122 -8.90 8.08 3.91
N VAL A 123 -9.33 6.85 3.64
CA VAL A 123 -9.28 5.73 4.61
C VAL A 123 -7.84 5.45 5.02
N ARG A 124 -6.91 5.42 4.06
CA ARG A 124 -5.48 5.25 4.35
C ARG A 124 -4.96 6.36 5.25
N CYS A 125 -5.32 7.63 5.00
CA CYS A 125 -4.90 8.73 5.87
C CYS A 125 -5.39 8.57 7.31
N LEU A 126 -6.64 8.12 7.50
CA LEU A 126 -7.19 7.88 8.84
C LEU A 126 -6.43 6.81 9.62
N VAL A 127 -5.83 5.84 8.94
CA VAL A 127 -5.09 4.73 9.56
C VAL A 127 -3.58 5.04 9.68
N GLU A 128 -2.97 5.51 8.60
CA GLU A 128 -1.52 5.71 8.51
C GLU A 128 -1.03 6.95 9.27
N ILE A 129 -1.81 8.03 9.35
CA ILE A 129 -1.37 9.23 10.06
C ILE A 129 -1.18 8.96 11.56
N PRO A 130 -2.14 8.31 12.27
CA PRO A 130 -1.94 7.87 13.64
C PRO A 130 -0.83 6.83 13.78
N ALA A 131 -0.70 5.88 12.85
CA ALA A 131 0.35 4.88 12.90
C ALA A 131 1.76 5.52 12.79
N CYS A 132 1.92 6.46 11.85
CA CYS A 132 3.14 7.22 11.62
C CYS A 132 3.54 8.10 12.80
N TYR A 133 2.57 8.59 13.59
CA TYR A 133 2.84 9.39 14.79
C TYR A 133 3.71 8.64 15.81
N TYR A 134 3.54 7.31 15.90
CA TYR A 134 4.33 6.44 16.77
C TYR A 134 5.49 5.78 16.02
N ALA A 135 5.30 5.40 14.75
CA ALA A 135 6.28 4.65 13.99
C ALA A 135 7.53 5.48 13.64
N ILE A 136 7.37 6.75 13.28
CA ILE A 136 8.48 7.63 12.90
C ILE A 136 9.50 7.83 14.04
N PRO A 137 9.10 8.24 15.26
CA PRO A 137 10.06 8.39 16.35
C PRO A 137 10.71 7.06 16.74
N TYR A 138 9.98 5.94 16.64
CA TYR A 138 10.56 4.61 16.86
C TYR A 138 11.65 4.29 15.82
N PHE A 139 11.35 4.47 14.54
CA PHE A 139 12.30 4.27 13.44
C PHE A 139 13.56 5.13 13.61
N LEU A 140 13.40 6.41 13.91
CA LEU A 140 14.52 7.34 14.07
C LEU A 140 15.36 7.02 15.31
N SER A 141 14.72 6.60 16.40
CA SER A 141 15.43 6.17 17.61
C SER A 141 16.32 4.97 17.34
N ARG A 142 15.83 4.01 16.54
CA ARG A 142 16.62 2.83 16.14
C ARG A 142 17.70 3.15 15.13
N SER A 143 17.44 4.09 14.22
CA SER A 143 18.37 4.44 13.14
C SER A 143 19.54 5.31 13.61
N THR A 144 19.32 6.19 14.60
CA THR A 144 20.31 7.16 15.06
C THR A 144 20.92 6.81 16.42
N GLY A 145 20.31 5.89 17.17
CA GLY A 145 20.67 5.60 18.56
C GLY A 145 20.21 6.64 19.58
N ALA A 146 19.65 7.78 19.14
CA ALA A 146 19.16 8.84 20.00
C ALA A 146 17.67 8.64 20.33
N LYS A 147 17.30 8.71 21.62
CA LYS A 147 15.89 8.65 22.03
C LYS A 147 15.11 9.81 21.41
N THR A 148 14.16 9.47 20.53
CA THR A 148 13.29 10.42 19.83
C THR A 148 11.84 10.13 20.22
N ASN A 149 11.06 11.16 20.55
CA ASN A 149 9.63 11.04 20.84
C ASN A 149 8.79 11.76 19.78
N SER A 150 7.48 11.54 19.78
CA SER A 150 6.56 12.11 18.78
C SER A 150 6.50 13.63 18.81
N LEU A 151 6.62 14.27 19.98
CA LEU A 151 6.59 15.73 20.11
C LEU A 151 7.80 16.39 19.45
N MET A 152 8.99 15.83 19.68
CA MET A 152 10.21 16.26 19.00
C MET A 152 10.08 16.11 17.48
N MET A 153 9.41 15.04 17.02
CA MET A 153 9.18 14.86 15.59
C MET A 153 8.22 15.90 15.03
N ILE A 154 7.11 16.17 15.71
CA ILE A 154 6.18 17.23 15.33
C ILE A 154 6.92 18.57 15.20
N GLU A 155 7.77 18.90 16.16
CA GLU A 155 8.59 20.12 16.12
C GLU A 155 9.51 20.14 14.89
N LYS A 156 10.18 19.02 14.58
CA LYS A 156 11.00 18.89 13.35
C LYS A 156 10.21 19.03 12.05
N PHE A 157 8.94 18.64 12.04
CA PHE A 157 8.03 18.89 10.90
C PHE A 157 7.53 20.34 10.84
N GLY A 158 7.84 21.17 11.85
CA GLY A 158 7.40 22.55 11.96
C GLY A 158 6.01 22.71 12.57
N GLY A 159 5.60 21.78 13.43
CA GLY A 159 4.32 21.79 14.14
C GLY A 159 3.28 20.80 13.62
N MET A 160 2.23 20.57 14.41
CA MET A 160 1.22 19.52 14.16
C MET A 160 0.50 19.73 12.82
N TYR A 161 0.18 20.99 12.48
CA TYR A 161 -0.49 21.32 11.23
C TYR A 161 0.33 20.92 9.99
N ARG A 162 1.63 21.24 9.98
CA ARG A 162 2.54 20.86 8.89
C ARG A 162 2.74 19.36 8.81
N TYR A 163 2.88 18.68 9.95
CA TYR A 163 2.95 17.22 10.01
C TYR A 163 1.73 16.58 9.33
N ILE A 164 0.51 17.01 9.68
CA ILE A 164 -0.72 16.46 9.10
C ILE A 164 -0.74 16.68 7.58
N ILE A 165 -0.47 17.89 7.10
CA ILE A 165 -0.48 18.19 5.65
C ILE A 165 0.51 17.30 4.90
N ILE A 166 1.75 17.18 5.40
CA ILE A 166 2.79 16.36 4.78
C ILE A 166 2.35 14.90 4.72
N MET A 167 1.78 14.38 5.81
CA MET A 167 1.35 12.98 5.86
C MET A 167 0.12 12.71 4.99
N VAL A 168 -0.82 13.66 4.90
CA VAL A 168 -1.95 13.58 3.95
C VAL A 168 -1.41 13.55 2.53
N ALA A 169 -0.56 14.51 2.14
CA ALA A 169 0.00 14.59 0.80
C ALA A 169 0.75 13.30 0.42
N LEU A 170 1.57 12.77 1.33
CA LEU A 170 2.31 11.54 1.09
C LEU A 170 1.39 10.32 0.94
N ASN A 171 0.37 10.17 1.80
CA ASN A 171 -0.54 9.03 1.71
C ASN A 171 -1.43 9.10 0.46
N PHE A 172 -1.83 10.30 0.03
CA PHE A 172 -2.51 10.50 -1.24
C PHE A 172 -1.60 10.12 -2.42
N TRP A 173 -0.35 10.60 -2.42
CA TRP A 173 0.63 10.27 -3.45
C TRP A 173 0.88 8.76 -3.55
N LEU A 174 1.11 8.09 -2.42
CA LEU A 174 1.34 6.64 -2.40
C LEU A 174 0.10 5.88 -2.85
N THR A 175 -1.09 6.27 -2.41
CA THR A 175 -2.35 5.63 -2.84
C THR A 175 -2.60 5.81 -4.33
N PHE A 176 -2.34 7.01 -4.84
CA PHE A 176 -2.46 7.30 -6.27
C PHE A 176 -1.57 6.36 -7.10
N LEU A 177 -0.31 6.19 -6.71
CA LEU A 177 0.61 5.27 -7.40
C LEU A 177 0.20 3.80 -7.23
N ASP A 178 -0.16 3.40 -6.01
CA ASP A 178 -0.60 2.05 -5.66
C ASP A 178 -1.87 1.64 -6.42
N ALA A 179 -2.69 2.61 -6.82
CA ALA A 179 -3.89 2.40 -7.62
C ALA A 179 -3.61 2.49 -9.12
N LEU A 180 -3.02 3.60 -9.57
CA LEU A 180 -2.86 3.93 -10.99
C LEU A 180 -2.01 2.89 -11.72
N ILE A 181 -0.85 2.51 -11.16
CA ILE A 181 0.08 1.62 -11.86
C ILE A 181 -0.54 0.22 -12.06
N PRO A 182 -1.12 -0.43 -11.03
CA PRO A 182 -1.88 -1.67 -11.21
C PRO A 182 -3.05 -1.55 -12.19
N TRP A 183 -3.81 -0.45 -12.13
CA TRP A 183 -4.92 -0.24 -13.06
C TRP A 183 -4.45 -0.17 -14.51
N LEU A 184 -3.38 0.60 -14.79
CA LEU A 184 -2.75 0.69 -16.12
C LEU A 184 -2.15 -0.63 -16.59
N ALA A 185 -1.66 -1.46 -15.66
CA ALA A 185 -1.13 -2.78 -15.97
C ALA A 185 -2.21 -3.79 -16.34
N ILE A 186 -3.45 -3.62 -15.87
CA ILE A 186 -4.52 -4.64 -15.94
C ILE A 186 -5.57 -4.34 -17.00
N PHE A 187 -6.10 -3.11 -17.05
CA PHE A 187 -7.25 -2.79 -17.89
C PHE A 187 -6.87 -2.46 -19.35
N PRO A 188 -5.91 -1.57 -19.63
CA PRO A 188 -5.45 -1.30 -20.99
C PRO A 188 -4.86 -2.54 -21.70
N THR A 189 -4.20 -3.42 -20.94
CA THR A 189 -3.54 -4.63 -21.46
C THR A 189 -4.51 -5.79 -21.69
N GLY A 190 -5.73 -5.72 -21.16
CA GLY A 190 -6.71 -6.80 -21.25
C GLY A 190 -6.45 -8.00 -20.33
N ILE A 191 -5.47 -7.91 -19.42
CA ILE A 191 -5.12 -9.00 -18.48
C ILE A 191 -6.30 -9.31 -17.53
N TYR A 192 -7.20 -8.35 -17.29
CA TYR A 192 -8.42 -8.54 -16.50
C TYR A 192 -9.29 -9.73 -16.97
N LYS A 193 -9.17 -10.17 -18.23
CA LYS A 193 -9.87 -11.37 -18.75
C LYS A 193 -9.45 -12.67 -18.04
N PHE A 194 -8.31 -12.66 -17.38
CA PHE A 194 -7.81 -13.78 -16.57
C PHE A 194 -8.16 -13.64 -15.08
N ALA A 195 -8.99 -12.66 -14.71
CA ALA A 195 -9.48 -12.53 -13.33
C ALA A 195 -10.36 -13.73 -12.96
N TYR A 196 -10.19 -14.23 -11.75
CA TYR A 196 -10.82 -15.45 -11.23
C TYR A 196 -12.04 -15.18 -10.33
N TRP A 197 -12.36 -13.91 -10.07
CA TRP A 197 -13.36 -13.49 -9.10
C TRP A 197 -14.20 -12.34 -9.66
#